data_AF-D0I6B7-F1
#
_entry.id   AF-D0I6B7-F1
#
_cell.length_a   1.000
_cell.length_b   1.000
_cell.length_c   1.000
_cell.angle_alpha   90.00
_cell.angle_beta   90.00
_cell.angle_gamma   90.00
#
_symmetry.space_group_name_H-M   'P 1'
#
loop_
_entity.id
_entity.type
_entity.pdbx_description
1 polymer ?
#
loop_
_entity_poly.entity_id
_entity_poly.type
_entity_poly.pdbx_seq_one_letter_code
_entity_poly.pdbx_strand_id
1 'polypeptide(L)'
;MALEEKVKEYQALLEEQVLVMLEEKEQLLNNAIEEEYLKLSDAWQEQQIEWFNVAEKELARHLREQEEAVSEIKRELKHQIASEIQARLTKLTHSEKLISHLVEVLHSEMDDVCKELQVETKQQEDGVILTIENEDRIITIDSKTIVEELKRGLDAI
;
A
#
# COMPACT_ATOMS: atom_id res chain seq x y z
N MET A 1 -0.38 -91.21 39.18
CA MET A 1 1.01 -90.97 38.75
C MET A 1 1.13 -90.81 37.23
N ALA A 2 1.09 -91.86 36.39
CA ALA A 2 1.30 -91.69 34.93
C ALA A 2 0.25 -90.80 34.21
N LEU A 3 -1.02 -90.85 34.63
CA LEU A 3 -2.08 -90.02 34.03
C LEU A 3 -2.01 -88.56 34.46
N GLU A 4 -1.64 -88.29 35.71
CA GLU A 4 -1.49 -86.92 36.25
C GLU A 4 -0.31 -86.19 35.62
N GLU A 5 0.77 -86.92 35.33
CA GLU A 5 1.94 -86.40 34.62
C GLU A 5 1.59 -86.02 33.17
N LYS A 6 0.81 -86.86 32.48
CA LYS A 6 0.28 -86.54 31.14
C LYS A 6 -0.67 -85.34 31.14
N VAL A 7 -1.53 -85.20 32.15
CA VAL A 7 -2.40 -84.02 32.29
C VAL A 7 -1.58 -82.74 32.48
N LYS A 8 -0.52 -82.78 33.29
CA LYS A 8 0.40 -81.64 33.46
C LYS A 8 1.13 -81.28 32.17
N GLU A 9 1.60 -82.26 31.41
CA GLU A 9 2.23 -82.03 30.11
C GLU A 9 1.28 -81.36 29.10
N TYR A 10 0.04 -81.85 28.98
CA TYR A 10 -0.94 -81.23 28.09
C TYR A 10 -1.36 -79.83 28.55
N GLN A 11 -1.44 -79.60 29.86
CA GLN A 11 -1.74 -78.28 30.39
C GLN A 11 -0.60 -77.29 30.10
N ALA A 12 0.66 -77.70 30.29
CA ALA A 12 1.82 -76.87 29.97
C ALA A 12 1.88 -76.53 28.46
N LEU A 13 1.61 -77.50 27.60
CA LEU A 13 1.53 -77.28 26.15
C LEU A 13 0.42 -76.29 25.77
N LEU A 14 -0.74 -76.40 26.42
CA LEU A 14 -1.86 -75.50 26.18
C LEU A 14 -1.54 -74.08 26.67
N GLU A 15 -0.92 -73.94 27.84
CA GLU A 15 -0.50 -72.65 28.39
C GLU A 15 0.52 -71.96 27.48
N GLU A 16 1.51 -72.70 26.97
CA GLU A 16 2.48 -72.19 26.00
C GLU A 16 1.80 -71.74 24.70
N GLN A 17 0.86 -72.54 24.18
CA GLN A 17 0.13 -72.19 22.96
C GLN A 17 -0.78 -70.97 23.14
N VAL A 18 -1.42 -70.82 24.30
CA VAL A 18 -2.21 -69.62 24.62
C VAL A 18 -1.31 -68.39 24.70
N LEU A 19 -0.11 -68.53 25.27
CA LEU A 19 0.84 -67.43 25.41
C LEU A 19 1.33 -66.94 24.04
N VAL A 20 1.69 -67.86 23.13
CA VAL A 20 2.05 -67.52 21.74
C VAL A 20 0.88 -66.84 21.02
N MET A 21 -0.34 -67.34 21.17
CA MET A 21 -1.52 -66.71 20.55
C MET A 21 -1.78 -65.30 21.09
N LEU A 22 -1.52 -65.04 22.38
CA LEU A 22 -1.66 -63.72 22.96
C LEU A 22 -0.61 -62.76 22.39
N GLU A 23 0.65 -63.18 22.30
CA GLU A 23 1.73 -62.39 21.72
C GLU A 23 1.46 -62.06 20.24
N GLU A 24 1.00 -63.04 19.45
CA GLU A 24 0.62 -62.82 18.04
C GLU A 24 -0.54 -61.82 17.93
N LYS A 25 -1.55 -61.91 18.80
CA LYS A 25 -2.69 -60.98 18.78
C LYS A 25 -2.30 -59.58 19.22
N GLU A 26 -1.44 -59.46 20.22
CA GLU A 26 -0.89 -58.18 20.64
C GLU A 26 -0.10 -57.53 19.51
N GLN A 27 0.77 -58.29 18.83
CA GLN A 27 1.55 -57.79 17.71
C GLN A 27 0.65 -57.35 16.54
N LEU A 28 -0.37 -58.14 16.19
CA LEU A 28 -1.35 -57.75 15.17
C LEU A 28 -2.10 -56.47 15.53
N LEU A 29 -2.50 -56.32 16.79
CA LEU A 29 -3.19 -55.12 17.26
C LEU A 29 -2.28 -53.89 17.19
N ASN A 30 -1.04 -54.03 17.65
CA ASN A 30 -0.06 -52.93 17.63
C ASN A 30 0.25 -52.48 16.21
N ASN A 31 0.44 -53.43 15.28
CA ASN A 31 0.66 -53.11 13.87
C ASN A 31 -0.56 -52.39 13.25
N ALA A 32 -1.77 -52.86 13.54
CA ALA A 32 -2.99 -52.22 13.04
C ALA A 32 -3.16 -50.80 13.60
N ILE A 33 -2.84 -50.60 14.88
CA ILE A 33 -2.84 -49.28 15.51
C ILE A 33 -1.81 -48.37 14.83
N GLU A 34 -0.59 -48.85 14.60
CA GLU A 34 0.47 -48.08 13.95
C GLU A 34 0.09 -47.67 12.52
N GLU A 35 -0.49 -48.59 11.73
CA GLU A 35 -0.99 -48.29 10.39
C GLU A 35 -2.09 -47.22 10.39
N GLU A 36 -3.05 -47.30 11.31
CA GLU A 36 -4.11 -46.29 11.41
C GLU A 36 -3.57 -44.94 11.89
N TYR A 37 -2.60 -44.92 12.79
CA TYR A 37 -1.92 -43.69 13.21
C TYR A 37 -1.17 -43.03 12.04
N LEU A 38 -0.46 -43.83 11.23
CA LEU A 38 0.25 -43.32 10.05
C LEU A 38 -0.72 -42.71 9.04
N LYS A 39 -1.81 -43.42 8.70
CA LYS A 39 -2.85 -42.90 7.80
C LYS A 39 -3.46 -41.60 8.31
N LEU A 40 -3.74 -41.53 9.61
CA LEU A 40 -4.29 -40.33 10.22
C LEU A 40 -3.28 -39.18 10.16
N SER A 41 -2.01 -39.46 10.48
CA SER A 41 -0.93 -38.47 10.40
C SER A 41 -0.78 -37.88 9.00
N ASP A 42 -0.77 -38.74 7.98
CA ASP A 42 -0.65 -38.33 6.57
C ASP A 42 -1.85 -37.46 6.15
N ALA A 43 -3.07 -37.88 6.49
CA ALA A 43 -4.28 -37.11 6.20
C ALA A 43 -4.30 -35.74 6.89
N TRP A 44 -3.81 -35.67 8.15
CA TRP A 44 -3.66 -34.41 8.86
C TRP A 44 -2.63 -33.50 8.21
N GLN A 45 -1.52 -34.04 7.74
CA GLN A 45 -0.49 -33.27 7.04
C GLN A 45 -1.01 -32.72 5.72
N GLU A 46 -1.73 -33.51 4.92
CA GLU A 46 -2.38 -33.04 3.69
C GLU A 46 -3.38 -31.92 3.96
N GLN A 47 -4.24 -32.09 4.97
CA GLN A 47 -5.22 -31.07 5.35
C GLN A 47 -4.53 -29.78 5.81
N GLN A 48 -3.44 -29.89 6.57
CA GLN A 48 -2.67 -28.73 7.02
C GLN A 48 -2.04 -27.98 5.84
N ILE A 49 -1.47 -28.69 4.87
CA ILE A 49 -0.90 -28.09 3.66
C ILE A 49 -1.99 -27.35 2.87
N GLU A 50 -3.15 -27.97 2.67
CA GLU A 50 -4.24 -27.32 1.95
C GLU A 50 -4.74 -26.07 2.69
N TRP A 51 -4.86 -26.14 4.02
CA TRP A 51 -5.25 -24.98 4.81
C TRP A 51 -4.25 -23.82 4.69
N PHE A 52 -2.94 -24.12 4.71
CA PHE A 52 -1.92 -23.10 4.46
C PHE A 52 -2.00 -22.51 3.05
N ASN A 53 -2.19 -23.35 2.02
CA ASN A 53 -2.33 -22.88 0.64
C ASN A 53 -3.53 -21.94 0.49
N VAL A 54 -4.67 -22.26 1.12
CA VAL A 54 -5.86 -21.41 1.10
C VAL A 54 -5.61 -20.11 1.86
N ALA A 55 -5.04 -20.19 3.05
CA ALA A 55 -4.73 -19.00 3.87
C ALA A 55 -3.75 -18.06 3.16
N GLU A 56 -2.72 -18.59 2.51
CA GLU A 56 -1.75 -17.79 1.75
C GLU A 56 -2.41 -17.09 0.56
N LYS A 57 -3.28 -17.79 -0.19
CA LYS A 57 -4.03 -17.20 -1.31
C LYS A 57 -4.95 -16.08 -0.85
N GLU A 58 -5.69 -16.28 0.24
CA GLU A 58 -6.59 -15.26 0.79
C GLU A 58 -5.81 -14.05 1.31
N LEU A 59 -4.68 -14.27 1.98
CA LEU A 59 -3.82 -13.20 2.47
C LEU A 59 -3.23 -12.39 1.31
N ALA A 60 -2.77 -13.06 0.25
CA ALA A 60 -2.26 -12.40 -0.96
C ALA A 60 -3.36 -11.65 -1.73
N ARG A 61 -4.61 -12.11 -1.70
CA ARG A 61 -5.76 -11.38 -2.25
C ARG A 61 -6.00 -10.10 -1.45
N HIS A 62 -6.13 -10.20 -0.13
CA HIS A 62 -6.36 -9.04 0.74
C HIS A 62 -5.23 -8.01 0.68
N LEU A 63 -3.97 -8.46 0.57
CA LEU A 63 -2.83 -7.56 0.45
C LEU A 63 -2.90 -6.74 -0.85
N ARG A 64 -3.25 -7.38 -1.98
CA ARG A 64 -3.43 -6.69 -3.26
C ARG A 64 -4.59 -5.68 -3.22
N GLU A 65 -5.71 -6.05 -2.62
CA GLU A 65 -6.85 -5.14 -2.42
C GLU A 65 -6.46 -3.90 -1.61
N GLN A 66 -5.67 -4.09 -0.54
CA GLN A 66 -5.17 -2.97 0.25
C GLN A 66 -4.19 -2.09 -0.52
N GLU A 67 -3.28 -2.68 -1.29
CA GLU A 67 -2.32 -1.94 -2.11
C GLU A 67 -3.05 -1.08 -3.15
N GLU A 68 -4.06 -1.62 -3.81
CA GLU A 68 -4.88 -0.91 -4.79
C GLU A 68 -5.64 0.25 -4.14
N ALA A 69 -6.30 0.01 -2.99
CA ALA A 69 -7.02 1.05 -2.25
C ALA A 69 -6.08 2.19 -1.81
N VAL A 70 -4.88 1.87 -1.33
CA VAL A 70 -3.88 2.88 -0.95
C VAL A 70 -3.41 3.68 -2.17
N SER A 71 -3.18 3.01 -3.31
CA SER A 71 -2.81 3.69 -4.55
C SER A 71 -3.91 4.63 -5.05
N GLU A 72 -5.17 4.24 -4.89
CA GLU A 72 -6.32 5.07 -5.26
C GLU A 72 -6.43 6.30 -4.35
N ILE A 73 -6.35 6.11 -3.03
CA ILE A 73 -6.33 7.22 -2.06
C ILE A 73 -5.18 8.19 -2.35
N LYS A 74 -3.98 7.67 -2.66
CA LYS A 74 -2.83 8.50 -3.04
C LYS A 74 -3.11 9.34 -4.29
N ARG A 75 -3.78 8.76 -5.29
CA ARG A 75 -4.15 9.46 -6.53
C ARG A 75 -5.18 10.54 -6.26
N GLU A 76 -6.21 10.22 -5.49
CA GLU A 76 -7.25 11.17 -5.09
C GLU A 76 -6.66 12.33 -4.28
N LEU A 77 -5.79 12.04 -3.32
CA LEU A 77 -5.11 13.08 -2.53
C LEU A 77 -4.26 14.00 -3.41
N LYS A 78 -3.50 13.44 -4.36
CA LYS A 78 -2.76 14.23 -5.34
C LYS A 78 -3.69 15.16 -6.13
N HIS A 79 -4.83 14.65 -6.59
CA HIS A 79 -5.81 15.43 -7.33
C HIS A 79 -6.43 16.56 -6.48
N GLN A 80 -6.80 16.26 -5.24
CA GLN A 80 -7.33 17.26 -4.30
C GLN A 80 -6.30 18.36 -3.99
N ILE A 81 -5.04 17.98 -3.76
CA ILE A 81 -3.96 18.95 -3.55
C ILE A 81 -3.77 19.83 -4.79
N ALA A 82 -3.70 19.24 -5.98
CA ALA A 82 -3.55 19.98 -7.23
C ALA A 82 -4.71 20.97 -7.43
N SER A 83 -5.95 20.51 -7.22
CA SER A 83 -7.15 21.35 -7.32
C SER A 83 -7.15 22.52 -6.33
N GLU A 84 -6.80 22.28 -5.06
CA GLU A 84 -6.72 23.33 -4.04
C GLU A 84 -5.60 24.33 -4.36
N ILE A 85 -4.44 23.87 -4.85
CA ILE A 85 -3.36 24.76 -5.29
C ILE A 85 -3.81 25.59 -6.49
N GLN A 86 -4.46 24.98 -7.48
CA GLN A 86 -4.98 25.69 -8.65
C GLN A 86 -6.02 26.75 -8.27
N ALA A 87 -6.89 26.45 -7.31
CA ALA A 87 -7.86 27.40 -6.76
C ALA A 87 -7.15 28.58 -6.06
N ARG A 88 -6.09 28.31 -5.27
CA ARG A 88 -5.29 29.36 -4.62
C ARG A 88 -4.50 30.20 -5.61
N LEU A 89 -3.91 29.60 -6.64
CA LEU A 89 -3.20 30.30 -7.70
C LEU A 89 -4.13 31.24 -8.48
N THR A 90 -5.36 30.81 -8.73
CA THR A 90 -6.37 31.66 -9.39
C THR A 90 -6.79 32.85 -8.51
N LYS A 91 -6.74 32.71 -7.18
CA LYS A 91 -6.90 33.86 -6.27
C LYS A 91 -5.68 34.77 -6.24
N LEU A 92 -4.51 34.26 -6.62
CA LEU A 92 -3.25 34.99 -6.59
C LEU A 92 -3.13 36.02 -7.73
N THR A 93 -3.73 35.76 -8.91
CA THR A 93 -3.70 36.71 -10.05
C THR A 93 -4.25 38.09 -9.73
N HIS A 94 -5.14 38.19 -8.74
CA HIS A 94 -5.74 39.44 -8.28
C HIS A 94 -5.27 39.85 -6.89
N SER A 95 -4.24 39.20 -6.35
CA SER A 95 -3.75 39.49 -5.00
C SER A 95 -3.01 40.83 -4.97
N GLU A 96 -3.50 41.75 -4.14
CA GLU A 96 -2.83 43.04 -3.90
C GLU A 96 -1.36 42.88 -3.50
N LYS A 97 -1.03 41.84 -2.72
CA LYS A 97 0.36 41.57 -2.32
C LYS A 97 1.26 41.20 -3.50
N LEU A 98 0.75 40.37 -4.42
CA LEU A 98 1.48 40.03 -5.64
C LEU A 98 1.66 41.28 -6.50
N ILE A 99 0.60 42.06 -6.67
CA ILE A 99 0.61 43.31 -7.45
C ILE A 99 1.64 44.29 -6.85
N SER A 100 1.62 44.52 -5.53
CA SER A 100 2.60 45.37 -4.85
C SER A 100 4.03 44.90 -5.04
N HIS A 101 4.28 43.58 -4.98
CA HIS A 101 5.61 43.04 -5.20
C HIS A 101 6.06 43.20 -6.66
N LEU A 102 5.17 42.96 -7.63
CA LEU A 102 5.46 43.16 -9.05
C LEU A 102 5.74 44.64 -9.37
N VAL A 103 5.05 45.57 -8.71
CA VAL A 103 5.35 47.01 -8.80
C VAL A 103 6.76 47.32 -8.28
N GLU A 104 7.18 46.73 -7.16
CA GLU A 104 8.55 46.90 -6.65
C GLU A 104 9.61 46.33 -7.62
N VAL A 105 9.33 45.17 -8.21
CA VAL A 105 10.20 44.57 -9.24
C VAL A 105 10.31 45.48 -10.46
N LEU A 106 9.21 46.07 -10.93
CA LEU A 106 9.22 47.01 -12.05
C LEU A 106 10.11 48.23 -11.80
N HIS A 107 10.03 48.83 -10.61
CA HIS A 107 10.92 49.94 -10.25
C HIS A 107 12.39 49.50 -10.15
N SER A 108 12.66 48.29 -9.61
CA SER A 108 14.01 47.76 -9.53
C SER A 108 14.62 47.48 -10.90
N GLU A 109 13.85 46.95 -11.85
CA GLU A 109 14.31 46.66 -13.22
C GLU A 109 14.52 47.95 -14.05
N MET A 110 13.88 49.04 -13.65
CA MET A 110 14.05 50.37 -14.24
C MET A 110 15.16 51.19 -13.58
N ASP A 111 15.87 50.64 -12.59
CA ASP A 111 16.81 51.35 -11.72
C ASP A 111 16.19 52.60 -11.05
N ASP A 112 14.86 52.61 -10.89
CA ASP A 112 14.09 53.71 -10.30
C ASP A 112 14.05 53.60 -8.78
N VAL A 113 15.20 53.85 -8.14
CA VAL A 113 15.39 53.76 -6.69
C VAL A 113 14.51 54.76 -5.93
N CYS A 114 14.18 55.90 -6.56
CA CYS A 114 13.35 56.95 -5.96
C CYS A 114 11.84 56.71 -6.14
N LYS A 115 11.44 55.71 -6.94
CA LYS A 115 10.04 55.41 -7.29
C LYS A 115 9.33 56.62 -7.91
N GLU A 116 10.02 57.33 -8.79
CA GLU A 116 9.50 58.53 -9.45
C GLU A 116 8.67 58.19 -10.70
N LEU A 117 8.90 57.03 -11.31
CA LEU A 117 8.15 56.57 -12.48
C LEU A 117 6.75 56.08 -12.08
N GLN A 118 5.74 56.42 -12.88
CA GLN A 118 4.38 55.96 -12.61
C GLN A 118 4.17 54.55 -13.17
N VAL A 119 3.70 53.62 -12.33
CA VAL A 119 3.25 52.30 -12.79
C VAL A 119 1.76 52.36 -13.13
N GLU A 120 1.42 52.18 -14.40
CA GLU A 120 0.05 51.98 -14.84
C GLU A 120 -0.44 50.58 -14.47
N THR A 121 -1.62 50.52 -13.83
CA THR A 121 -2.26 49.26 -13.46
C THR A 121 -3.58 49.12 -14.22
N LYS A 122 -3.70 48.06 -15.04
CA LYS A 122 -4.94 47.73 -15.75
C LYS A 122 -5.49 46.41 -15.24
N GLN A 123 -6.64 46.48 -14.58
CA GLN A 123 -7.43 45.31 -14.18
C GLN A 123 -8.08 44.70 -15.42
N GLN A 124 -7.94 43.39 -15.59
CA GLN A 124 -8.61 42.59 -16.61
C GLN A 124 -9.44 41.49 -15.92
N GLU A 125 -10.31 40.80 -16.66
CA GLU A 125 -11.18 39.76 -16.10
C GLU A 125 -10.39 38.59 -15.46
N ASP A 126 -9.18 38.31 -15.96
CA ASP A 126 -8.38 37.14 -15.54
C ASP A 126 -7.11 37.51 -14.76
N GLY A 127 -6.83 38.80 -14.55
CA GLY A 127 -5.63 39.25 -13.86
C GLY A 127 -5.36 40.74 -14.03
N VAL A 128 -4.15 41.14 -13.67
CA VAL A 128 -3.68 42.53 -13.72
C VAL A 128 -2.47 42.66 -14.62
N ILE A 129 -2.50 43.65 -15.51
CA ILE A 129 -1.35 44.10 -16.30
C ILE A 129 -0.75 45.34 -15.63
N LEU A 130 0.56 45.30 -15.39
CA LEU A 130 1.35 46.38 -14.85
C LEU A 130 2.33 46.88 -15.92
N THR A 131 2.33 48.17 -16.20
CA THR A 131 3.25 48.79 -17.15
C THR A 131 3.98 49.95 -16.50
N ILE A 132 5.31 49.97 -16.64
CA ILE A 132 6.16 51.10 -16.27
C ILE A 132 6.92 51.56 -17.53
N GLU A 133 7.04 52.86 -17.71
CA GLU A 133 7.70 53.44 -18.88
C GLU A 133 8.62 54.62 -18.50
N ASN A 134 9.73 54.74 -19.22
CA ASN A 134 10.56 55.95 -19.28
C ASN A 134 10.85 56.32 -20.75
N GLU A 135 11.63 57.37 -20.99
CA GLU A 135 11.93 57.86 -22.34
C GLU A 135 12.61 56.83 -23.27
N ASP A 136 13.29 55.82 -22.71
CA ASP A 136 14.09 54.83 -23.44
C ASP A 136 13.53 53.40 -23.37
N ARG A 137 12.66 53.07 -22.41
CA ARG A 137 12.23 51.69 -22.12
C ARG A 137 10.80 51.61 -21.59
N ILE A 138 10.10 50.55 -22.00
CA ILE A 138 8.77 50.16 -21.49
C ILE A 138 8.87 48.72 -20.99
N ILE A 139 8.44 48.46 -19.75
CA ILE A 139 8.36 47.12 -19.18
C ILE A 139 6.91 46.84 -18.81
N THR A 140 6.40 45.71 -19.28
CA THR A 140 5.04 45.25 -18.99
C THR A 140 5.09 43.86 -18.36
N ILE A 141 4.39 43.70 -17.24
CA ILE A 141 4.20 42.42 -16.56
C ILE A 141 2.72 42.09 -16.56
N ASP A 142 2.39 40.87 -16.98
CA ASP A 142 1.07 40.28 -16.85
C ASP A 142 1.08 39.21 -15.76
N SER A 143 0.30 39.45 -14.70
CA SER A 143 0.14 38.51 -13.59
C SER A 143 -0.54 37.19 -14.00
N LYS A 144 -1.35 37.19 -15.07
CA LYS A 144 -1.98 35.97 -15.60
C LYS A 144 -0.91 35.03 -16.17
N THR A 145 0.00 35.55 -16.99
CA THR A 145 1.10 34.78 -17.59
C THR A 145 1.98 34.11 -16.52
N ILE A 146 2.30 34.81 -15.43
CA ILE A 146 3.07 34.26 -14.30
C ILE A 146 2.33 33.10 -13.62
N VAL A 147 1.03 33.27 -13.36
CA VAL A 147 0.22 32.24 -12.71
C VAL A 147 -0.03 31.04 -13.64
N GLU A 148 -0.14 31.26 -14.93
CA GLU A 148 -0.25 30.18 -15.93
C GLU A 148 1.01 29.32 -16.00
N GLU A 149 2.20 29.92 -15.96
CA GLU A 149 3.46 29.18 -15.89
C GLU A 149 3.61 28.40 -14.57
N LEU A 150 3.16 28.97 -13.44
CA LEU A 150 3.09 28.24 -12.17
C LEU A 150 2.11 27.06 -12.22
N LYS A 151 0.93 27.23 -12.84
CA LYS A 151 -0.04 26.13 -13.06
C LYS A 151 0.58 25.03 -13.92
N ARG A 152 1.26 25.40 -15.00
CA ARG A 152 1.91 24.46 -15.92
C ARG A 152 3.01 23.65 -15.24
N GLY A 153 3.76 24.26 -14.32
CA GLY A 153 4.76 23.57 -13.51
C GLY A 153 4.16 22.56 -12.53
N LEU A 154 2.94 22.80 -12.03
CA LEU A 154 2.22 21.89 -11.14
C LEU A 154 1.58 20.72 -11.88
N ASP A 155 1.07 20.93 -13.09
CA ASP A 155 0.49 19.87 -13.93
C ASP A 155 1.53 18.81 -14.37
N ALA A 156 2.82 19.12 -14.24
CA ALA A 156 3.93 18.22 -14.56
C ALA A 156 4.31 17.24 -13.42
N ILE A 157 3.62 17.27 -12.26
CA ILE A 157 3.95 16.53 -11.01
C ILE A 157 2.87 15.50 -10.63
#